data_AF-A0AB34PC86-F1
#
_entry.id   AF-A0AB34PC86-F1
#
_cell.length_a   1.000
_cell.length_b   1.000
_cell.length_c   1.000
_cell.angle_alpha   90.00
_cell.angle_beta   90.00
_cell.angle_gamma   90.00
#
_symmetry.space_group_name_H-M   'P 1'
#
loop_
_entity.id
_entity.type
_entity.pdbx_description
1 polymer ?
#
loop_
_entity_poly.entity_id
_entity_poly.type
_entity_poly.pdbx_seq_one_letter_code
_entity_poly.pdbx_strand_id
1 'polypeptide(L)'
;MKSFTVVLKSLLLALLLSSNAYALEKVDINTASAEELDKVLTNVGRSKAEAIVEHRQANGPFKSAEELALVKGIGLKTVERNRDLIEVGATMAPAKKAAKGAAVKPVGRR
;
A
#
# COMPACT_ATOMS: atom_id res chain seq x y z
N MET A 1 18.48 39.62 27.41
CA MET A 1 17.39 38.63 27.63
C MET A 1 16.24 38.70 26.62
N LYS A 2 16.04 39.81 25.89
CA LYS A 2 14.96 39.96 24.89
C LYS A 2 15.23 39.23 23.57
N SER A 3 16.49 39.11 23.18
CA SER A 3 16.93 38.37 21.99
C SER A 3 16.76 36.86 22.15
N PHE A 4 16.91 36.33 23.37
CA PHE A 4 16.67 34.91 23.66
C PHE A 4 15.19 34.54 23.54
N THR A 5 14.29 35.42 23.98
CA THR A 5 12.84 35.22 23.81
C THR A 5 12.39 35.38 22.36
N VAL A 6 13.09 36.17 21.55
CA VAL A 6 12.86 36.23 20.09
C VAL A 6 13.31 34.93 19.42
N VAL A 7 14.52 34.42 19.72
CA VAL A 7 15.02 33.13 19.18
C VAL A 7 14.13 31.97 19.59
N LEU A 8 13.66 31.95 20.85
CA LEU A 8 12.76 30.91 21.35
C LEU A 8 11.36 31.00 20.71
N LYS A 9 10.82 32.21 20.48
CA LYS A 9 9.55 32.40 19.76
C LYS A 9 9.65 32.03 18.29
N SER A 10 10.76 32.33 17.62
CA SER A 10 10.98 31.92 16.22
C SER A 10 11.18 30.40 16.08
N LEU A 11 11.80 29.75 17.07
CA LEU A 11 11.92 28.29 17.08
C LEU A 11 10.56 27.61 17.31
N LEU A 12 9.70 28.19 18.16
CA LEU A 12 8.33 27.73 18.36
C LEU A 12 7.45 27.95 17.11
N LEU A 13 7.66 29.07 16.39
CA LEU A 13 6.94 29.38 15.16
C LEU A 13 7.37 28.48 13.99
N ALA A 14 8.66 28.11 13.90
CA ALA A 14 9.17 27.21 12.87
C ALA A 14 8.62 25.77 13.00
N LEU A 15 8.31 25.31 14.22
CA LEU A 15 7.68 24.00 14.44
C LEU A 15 6.21 23.94 13.96
N LEU A 16 5.53 25.08 13.81
CA LEU A 16 4.12 25.15 13.43
C LEU A 16 3.88 25.07 11.91
N LEU A 17 4.94 25.13 11.08
CA LEU A 17 4.83 25.05 9.62
C LEU A 17 5.10 23.65 9.03
N SER A 18 5.38 22.65 9.86
CA SER A 18 5.60 21.26 9.42
C SER A 18 4.27 20.60 9.01
N SER A 19 3.77 20.97 7.84
CA SER A 19 2.66 20.30 7.18
C SER A 19 3.18 19.02 6.51
N ASN A 20 2.96 17.88 7.18
CA ASN A 20 3.14 16.59 6.54
C ASN A 20 2.05 16.43 5.47
N ALA A 21 2.42 16.65 4.20
CA ALA A 21 1.59 16.27 3.08
C ALA A 21 1.61 14.74 2.98
N TYR A 22 0.60 14.08 3.55
CA TYR A 22 0.35 12.67 3.30
C TYR A 22 -0.16 12.54 1.87
N ALA A 23 0.75 12.32 0.91
CA ALA A 23 0.36 11.85 -0.40
C ALA A 23 -0.31 10.47 -0.21
N LEU A 24 -1.59 10.36 -0.59
CA LEU A 24 -2.29 9.08 -0.69
C LEU A 24 -1.57 8.25 -1.76
N GLU A 25 -0.72 7.33 -1.31
CA GLU A 25 0.04 6.44 -2.17
C GLU A 25 -0.91 5.45 -2.81
N LYS A 26 -0.99 5.45 -4.15
CA LYS A 26 -1.75 4.45 -4.90
C LYS A 26 -0.99 3.14 -4.93
N VAL A 27 -1.73 2.03 -4.98
CA VAL A 27 -1.18 0.68 -5.02
C VAL A 27 -1.70 -0.07 -6.23
N ASP A 28 -0.78 -0.68 -6.98
CA ASP A 28 -1.13 -1.51 -8.13
C ASP A 28 -1.54 -2.91 -7.68
N ILE A 29 -2.80 -3.27 -7.91
CA ILE A 29 -3.38 -4.54 -7.45
C ILE A 29 -2.79 -5.77 -8.14
N ASN A 30 -2.17 -5.58 -9.30
CA ASN A 30 -1.55 -6.66 -10.07
C ASN A 30 -0.13 -6.97 -9.63
N THR A 31 0.59 -5.99 -9.07
CA THR A 31 2.01 -6.13 -8.73
C THR A 31 2.31 -6.04 -7.25
N ALA A 32 1.47 -5.36 -6.46
CA ALA A 32 1.70 -5.16 -5.04
C ALA A 32 1.67 -6.45 -4.22
N SER A 33 2.51 -6.49 -3.21
CA SER A 33 2.53 -7.55 -2.19
C SER A 33 1.29 -7.49 -1.30
N ALA A 34 0.97 -8.59 -0.61
CA ALA A 34 -0.13 -8.63 0.35
C ALA A 34 0.07 -7.59 1.49
N GLU A 35 1.31 -7.34 1.90
CA GLU A 35 1.63 -6.35 2.93
C GLU A 35 1.39 -4.91 2.47
N GLU A 36 1.69 -4.60 1.21
CA GLU A 36 1.42 -3.28 0.63
C GLU A 36 -0.09 -3.06 0.46
N LEU A 37 -0.81 -4.07 0.00
CA LEU A 37 -2.27 -4.02 -0.11
C LEU A 37 -2.94 -3.82 1.26
N ASP A 38 -2.47 -4.51 2.30
CA ASP A 38 -2.95 -4.38 3.68
C ASP A 38 -2.71 -2.99 4.28
N LYS A 39 -1.57 -2.37 3.94
CA LYS A 39 -1.21 -1.03 4.45
C LYS A 39 -1.97 0.10 3.75
N VAL A 40 -2.15 -0.02 2.44
CA VAL A 40 -2.72 1.05 1.62
C VAL A 40 -4.24 0.97 1.58
N LEU A 41 -4.83 -0.22 1.45
CA LEU A 41 -6.25 -0.37 1.21
C LEU A 41 -7.07 -0.39 2.51
N THR A 42 -8.08 0.46 2.55
CA THR A 42 -9.02 0.59 3.67
C THR A 42 -9.94 -0.63 3.76
N ASN A 43 -10.03 -1.26 4.94
CA ASN A 43 -10.80 -2.50 5.20
C ASN A 43 -10.32 -3.76 4.44
N VAL A 44 -9.09 -3.73 3.92
CA VAL A 44 -8.43 -4.90 3.35
C VAL A 44 -7.34 -5.32 4.32
N GLY A 45 -7.70 -6.16 5.29
CA GLY A 45 -6.72 -6.74 6.20
C GLY A 45 -5.87 -7.82 5.52
N ARG A 46 -4.79 -8.25 6.16
CA ARG A 46 -3.91 -9.37 5.74
C ARG A 46 -4.62 -10.53 5.00
N SER A 47 -5.67 -11.10 5.59
CA SER A 47 -6.39 -12.24 4.98
C SER A 47 -7.05 -11.89 3.63
N LYS A 48 -7.58 -10.68 3.48
CA LYS A 48 -8.16 -10.23 2.21
C LYS A 48 -7.07 -9.87 1.21
N ALA A 49 -5.98 -9.26 1.68
CA ALA A 49 -4.83 -8.97 0.85
C ALA A 49 -4.22 -10.25 0.26
N GLU A 50 -4.04 -11.29 1.08
CA GLU A 50 -3.62 -12.63 0.65
C GLU A 50 -4.60 -13.21 -0.40
N ALA A 51 -5.91 -13.10 -0.18
CA ALA A 51 -6.91 -13.55 -1.15
C ALA A 51 -6.84 -12.81 -2.50
N ILE A 52 -6.47 -11.52 -2.52
CA ILE A 52 -6.24 -10.77 -3.77
C ILE A 52 -5.05 -11.37 -4.54
N VAL A 53 -3.95 -11.65 -3.83
CA VAL A 53 -2.74 -12.25 -4.42
C VAL A 53 -3.04 -13.65 -4.97
N GLU A 54 -3.75 -14.47 -4.21
CA GLU A 54 -4.17 -15.80 -4.65
C GLU A 54 -5.10 -15.73 -5.87
N HIS A 55 -6.08 -14.80 -5.85
CA HIS A 55 -7.00 -14.63 -6.96
C HIS A 55 -6.29 -14.29 -8.26
N ARG A 56 -5.31 -13.35 -8.24
CA ARG A 56 -4.57 -13.01 -9.46
C ARG A 56 -3.62 -14.10 -9.93
N GLN A 57 -3.13 -14.95 -9.01
CA GLN A 57 -2.33 -16.12 -9.37
C GLN A 57 -3.19 -17.21 -10.04
N ALA A 58 -4.42 -17.40 -9.56
CA ALA A 58 -5.33 -18.43 -10.08
C ALA A 58 -6.09 -18.01 -11.34
N ASN A 59 -6.53 -16.75 -11.42
CA ASN A 59 -7.43 -16.25 -12.47
C ASN A 59 -6.73 -15.32 -13.47
N GLY A 60 -5.48 -14.94 -13.20
CA GLY A 60 -4.75 -13.93 -13.96
C GLY A 60 -4.93 -12.50 -13.43
N PRO A 61 -4.28 -11.51 -14.07
CA PRO A 61 -4.30 -10.12 -13.61
C PRO A 61 -5.71 -9.51 -13.67
N PHE A 62 -5.99 -8.61 -12.73
CA PHE A 62 -7.20 -7.80 -12.72
C PHE A 62 -7.17 -6.77 -13.85
N LYS A 63 -8.29 -6.63 -14.55
CA LYS A 63 -8.48 -5.64 -15.63
C LYS A 63 -9.07 -4.33 -15.13
N SER A 64 -9.77 -4.38 -13.99
CA SER A 64 -10.34 -3.21 -13.35
C SER A 64 -10.38 -3.37 -11.83
N ALA A 65 -10.56 -2.26 -11.11
CA ALA A 65 -10.69 -2.29 -9.66
C ALA A 65 -11.93 -3.08 -9.20
N GLU A 66 -13.00 -3.09 -10.02
CA GLU A 66 -14.28 -3.76 -9.73
C GLU A 66 -14.13 -5.27 -9.63
N GLU A 67 -13.17 -5.86 -10.37
CA GLU A 67 -12.90 -7.29 -10.31
C GLU A 67 -12.38 -7.75 -8.94
N LEU A 68 -11.92 -6.83 -8.08
CA LEU A 68 -11.62 -7.16 -6.67
C LEU A 68 -12.86 -7.64 -5.91
N ALA A 69 -14.08 -7.31 -6.34
CA ALA A 69 -15.30 -7.82 -5.74
C ALA A 69 -15.53 -9.33 -5.99
N LEU A 70 -14.77 -9.94 -6.91
CA LEU A 70 -14.75 -11.38 -7.13
C LEU A 70 -13.93 -12.11 -6.05
N VAL A 71 -13.06 -11.39 -5.34
CA VAL A 71 -12.22 -11.95 -4.28
C VAL A 71 -13.07 -12.18 -3.03
N LYS A 72 -12.97 -13.39 -2.48
CA LYS A 72 -13.70 -13.78 -1.26
C LYS A 72 -13.43 -12.81 -0.11
N GLY A 73 -14.49 -12.19 0.41
CA GLY A 73 -14.41 -11.26 1.54
C GLY A 73 -14.18 -9.79 1.16
N ILE A 74 -14.10 -9.48 -0.14
CA ILE A 74 -14.09 -8.11 -0.67
C ILE A 74 -15.43 -7.86 -1.36
N GLY A 75 -16.19 -6.90 -0.84
CA GLY A 75 -17.46 -6.49 -1.45
C GLY A 75 -17.30 -5.19 -2.24
N LEU A 76 -18.29 -4.86 -3.07
CA LEU A 76 -18.34 -3.62 -3.85
C LEU A 76 -18.09 -2.36 -2.99
N LYS A 77 -18.67 -2.30 -1.79
CA LYS A 77 -18.43 -1.20 -0.83
C LYS A 77 -16.96 -1.03 -0.45
N THR A 78 -16.22 -2.13 -0.35
CA THR A 78 -14.77 -2.07 -0.08
C THR A 78 -14.03 -1.57 -1.30
N VAL A 79 -14.42 -2.01 -2.50
CA VAL A 79 -13.82 -1.53 -3.75
C VAL A 79 -14.04 -0.03 -3.93
N GLU A 80 -15.27 0.45 -3.75
CA GLU A 80 -15.64 1.86 -3.88
C GLU A 80 -14.81 2.77 -2.96
N ARG A 81 -14.61 2.38 -1.71
CA ARG A 81 -13.78 3.14 -0.75
C ARG A 81 -12.31 3.22 -1.13
N ASN A 82 -11.85 2.27 -1.94
CA ASN A 82 -10.44 2.15 -2.33
C ASN A 82 -10.21 2.57 -3.78
N ARG A 83 -11.23 3.04 -4.50
CA ARG A 83 -11.14 3.44 -5.91
C ARG A 83 -9.99 4.39 -6.19
N ASP A 84 -9.81 5.39 -5.34
CA ASP A 84 -8.77 6.41 -5.51
C ASP A 84 -7.37 5.91 -5.10
N LEU A 85 -7.31 4.80 -4.37
CA LEU A 85 -6.09 4.15 -3.89
C LEU A 85 -5.63 3.02 -4.81
N ILE A 86 -6.53 2.48 -5.62
CA ILE A 86 -6.25 1.35 -6.50
C ILE A 86 -5.74 1.89 -7.84
N GLU A 87 -4.60 1.37 -8.25
CA GLU A 87 -4.12 1.44 -9.61
C GLU A 87 -4.25 0.06 -10.25
N VAL A 88 -4.62 0.05 -11.53
CA VAL A 88 -4.61 -1.17 -12.34
C VAL A 88 -3.53 -0.93 -13.37
N GLY A 89 -2.31 -1.41 -13.08
CA GLY A 89 -1.18 -1.27 -13.99
C GLY A 89 -1.55 -1.86 -15.35
N ALA A 90 -1.65 -1.01 -16.37
CA ALA A 90 -1.92 -1.45 -17.73
C ALA A 90 -0.82 -2.42 -18.17
N THR A 91 -1.23 -3.64 -18.53
CA THR A 91 -0.53 -4.58 -19.43
C THR A 91 1.00 -4.48 -19.41
N MET A 92 1.65 -5.31 -18.60
CA MET A 92 3.03 -5.78 -18.77
C MET A 92 4.06 -4.71 -19.19
N ALA A 93 4.59 -3.95 -18.21
CA ALA A 93 5.96 -3.43 -18.26
C ALA A 93 6.74 -4.04 -17.08
N PRO A 94 8.00 -4.45 -17.25
CA PRO A 94 8.63 -5.44 -16.37
C PRO A 94 8.90 -4.90 -14.98
N ALA A 95 8.62 -5.77 -14.00
CA ALA A 95 8.92 -5.63 -12.59
C ALA A 95 10.30 -5.01 -12.32
N LYS A 96 10.31 -3.82 -11.74
CA LYS A 96 11.50 -3.22 -11.13
C LYS A 96 11.28 -2.93 -9.64
N LYS A 97 10.85 -3.93 -8.85
CA LYS A 97 11.03 -3.93 -7.39
C LYS A 97 10.72 -5.25 -6.65
N ALA A 98 11.16 -6.40 -7.16
CA ALA A 98 11.11 -7.65 -6.39
C ALA A 98 12.53 -8.19 -6.15
N ALA A 99 13.30 -7.51 -5.30
CA ALA A 99 14.56 -8.04 -4.79
C ALA A 99 14.92 -7.43 -3.42
N LYS A 100 14.10 -7.69 -2.40
CA LYS A 100 14.60 -7.76 -1.03
C LYS A 100 13.60 -8.49 -0.12
N GLY A 101 13.99 -9.65 0.38
CA GLY A 101 13.30 -10.30 1.51
C GLY A 101 12.78 -11.72 1.28
N ALA A 102 13.62 -12.64 0.79
CA ALA A 102 13.34 -14.07 0.94
C ALA A 102 14.64 -14.82 1.28
N ALA A 103 15.21 -14.51 2.44
CA ALA A 103 16.24 -15.35 3.04
C ALA A 103 15.56 -16.51 3.77
N VAL A 104 15.25 -17.58 3.02
CA VAL A 104 14.90 -18.88 3.58
C VAL A 104 16.17 -19.47 4.18
N LYS A 105 16.25 -19.58 5.52
CA LYS A 105 17.28 -20.38 6.18
C LYS A 105 16.99 -21.86 5.88
N PRO A 106 17.96 -22.66 5.39
CA PRO A 106 17.73 -24.08 5.19
C PRO A 106 17.62 -24.79 6.54
N VAL A 107 16.48 -25.43 6.78
CA VAL A 107 16.37 -26.48 7.78
C VAL A 107 17.29 -27.62 7.34
N GLY A 108 18.37 -27.82 8.08
CA GLY A 108 19.29 -28.93 7.90
C GLY A 108 18.54 -30.25 8.04
N ARG A 109 18.55 -31.04 6.98
CA ARG A 109 18.05 -32.41 6.98
C ARG A 109 19.25 -33.33 7.27
N ARG A 110 19.41 -33.74 8.54
CA ARG A 110 19.91 -35.02 9.06
C ARG A 110 20.46 -34.87 10.47
#